data_AF-A0A4V5P9F6-F1
#
_entry.id   AF-A0A4V5P9F6-F1
#
_cell.length_a   1.000
_cell.length_b   1.000
_cell.length_c   1.000
_cell.angle_alpha   90.00
_cell.angle_beta   90.00
_cell.angle_gamma   90.00
#
_symmetry.space_group_name_H-M   'P 1'
#
loop_
_entity.id
_entity.type
_entity.pdbx_description
1 polymer ?
#
loop_
_entity_poly.entity_id
_entity_poly.type
_entity_poly.pdbx_seq_one_letter_code
_entity_poly.pdbx_strand_id
1 'polypeptide(L)'
;GLCKFANMFTVSQTSRAWFIDRARQAREERLVQKERERAAVEIQAHVRSFLCRRRLQREIRREIDEFFKADDSGSSKRSALCIFKTARKLLFLFRIKEDDERFEKLCRCILSSMDVENEPKVWYVSLALSKDLTLLWIKQIKDVMWYCCEFLEQLKPEILQDSKLITLYLTMLVTFTDTSTWKILRGKGESLRPAMNHICANIMGHLNQHGFYSVLQVCDPIPN
;
A
#
# COMPACT_ATOMS: atom_id res chain seq x y z
N GLY A 1 -86.58 -1.73 26.28
CA GLY A 1 -85.85 -2.98 25.98
C GLY A 1 -84.84 -2.83 24.85
N LEU A 2 -85.29 -2.45 23.65
CA LEU A 2 -84.51 -2.48 22.40
C LEU A 2 -83.29 -1.53 22.34
N CYS A 3 -83.36 -0.34 22.94
CA CYS A 3 -82.27 0.64 22.89
C CYS A 3 -81.00 0.20 23.67
N LYS A 4 -81.16 -0.62 24.72
CA LYS A 4 -80.02 -1.18 25.48
C LYS A 4 -79.29 -2.28 24.70
N PHE A 5 -80.01 -3.10 23.93
CA PHE A 5 -79.42 -4.16 23.11
C PHE A 5 -78.63 -3.60 21.92
N ALA A 6 -79.13 -2.56 21.26
CA ALA A 6 -78.42 -1.88 20.18
C ALA A 6 -77.11 -1.22 20.65
N ASN A 7 -77.12 -0.55 21.82
CA ASN A 7 -75.92 0.02 22.42
C ASN A 7 -74.89 -1.04 22.86
N MET A 8 -75.36 -2.19 23.35
CA MET A 8 -74.46 -3.27 23.77
C MET A 8 -73.77 -3.95 22.57
N PHE A 9 -74.45 -4.03 21.42
CA PHE A 9 -73.90 -4.57 20.17
C PHE A 9 -72.91 -3.61 19.49
N THR A 10 -73.19 -2.30 19.47
CA THR A 10 -72.28 -1.30 18.91
C THR A 10 -71.00 -1.15 19.73
N VAL A 11 -71.09 -1.19 21.07
CA VAL A 11 -69.91 -1.21 21.97
C VAL A 11 -69.05 -2.47 21.78
N SER A 12 -69.66 -3.62 21.50
CA SER A 12 -68.93 -4.86 21.18
C SER A 12 -68.20 -4.78 19.82
N GLN A 13 -68.83 -4.19 18.81
CA GLN A 13 -68.23 -4.02 17.48
C GLN A 13 -67.10 -2.97 17.50
N THR A 14 -67.25 -1.86 18.22
CA THR A 14 -66.20 -0.85 18.38
C THR A 14 -65.02 -1.39 19.19
N SER A 15 -65.25 -2.21 20.22
CA SER A 15 -64.14 -2.84 20.95
C SER A 15 -63.37 -3.81 20.05
N ARG A 16 -64.07 -4.64 19.27
CA ARG A 16 -63.43 -5.56 18.31
C ARG A 16 -62.63 -4.83 17.24
N ALA A 17 -63.18 -3.76 16.67
CA ALA A 17 -62.47 -2.92 15.70
C ALA A 17 -61.20 -2.29 16.31
N TRP A 18 -61.31 -1.77 17.54
CA TRP A 18 -60.18 -1.23 18.28
C TRP A 18 -59.10 -2.29 18.59
N PHE A 19 -59.48 -3.50 18.98
CA PHE A 19 -58.53 -4.60 19.19
C PHE A 19 -57.79 -4.99 17.90
N ILE A 20 -58.50 -5.03 16.77
CA ILE A 20 -57.91 -5.33 15.46
C ILE A 20 -56.95 -4.23 15.02
N ASP A 21 -57.35 -2.97 15.21
CA ASP A 21 -56.54 -1.80 14.85
C ASP A 21 -55.27 -1.71 15.72
N ARG A 22 -55.40 -1.91 17.03
CA ARG A 22 -54.26 -2.01 17.95
C ARG A 22 -53.30 -3.14 17.57
N ALA A 23 -53.83 -4.29 17.13
CA ALA A 23 -53.00 -5.40 16.65
C ALA A 23 -52.32 -5.10 15.31
N ARG A 24 -52.94 -4.30 14.43
CA ARG A 24 -52.34 -3.81 13.19
C ARG A 24 -51.21 -2.82 13.49
N GLN A 25 -51.48 -1.81 14.31
CA GLN A 25 -50.50 -0.80 14.72
C GLN A 25 -49.27 -1.45 15.38
N ALA A 26 -49.47 -2.40 16.29
CA ALA A 26 -48.37 -3.15 16.91
C ALA A 26 -47.54 -3.98 15.92
N ARG A 27 -48.10 -4.40 14.77
CA ARG A 27 -47.36 -5.09 13.71
C ARG A 27 -46.56 -4.10 12.88
N GLU A 28 -47.16 -2.97 12.51
CA GLU A 28 -46.48 -1.90 11.76
C GLU A 28 -45.31 -1.32 12.55
N GLU A 29 -45.49 -1.07 13.85
CA GLU A 29 -44.41 -0.64 14.75
C GLU A 29 -43.26 -1.65 14.79
N ARG A 30 -43.56 -2.96 14.84
CA ARG A 30 -42.52 -4.02 14.79
C ARG A 30 -41.79 -4.04 13.46
N LEU A 31 -42.48 -3.82 12.34
CA LEU A 31 -41.86 -3.78 11.02
C LEU A 31 -40.89 -2.59 10.91
N VAL A 32 -41.35 -1.38 11.27
CA VAL A 32 -40.53 -0.17 11.28
C VAL A 32 -39.33 -0.33 12.21
N GLN A 33 -39.54 -0.91 13.40
CA GLN A 33 -38.46 -1.17 14.34
C GLN A 33 -37.43 -2.15 13.77
N LYS A 34 -37.87 -3.22 13.10
CA LYS A 34 -36.99 -4.19 12.45
C LYS A 34 -36.19 -3.58 11.31
N GLU A 35 -36.79 -2.69 10.52
CA GLU A 35 -36.09 -1.94 9.47
C GLU A 35 -35.04 -0.99 10.05
N ARG A 36 -35.38 -0.26 11.12
CA ARG A 36 -34.42 0.59 11.84
C ARG A 36 -33.27 -0.20 12.43
N GLU A 37 -33.55 -1.34 13.05
CA GLU A 37 -32.53 -2.23 13.59
C GLU A 37 -31.61 -2.78 12.50
N ARG A 38 -32.18 -3.19 11.36
CA ARG A 38 -31.39 -3.64 10.21
C ARG A 38 -30.46 -2.54 9.70
N ALA A 39 -31.00 -1.34 9.47
CA ALA A 39 -30.21 -0.19 9.02
C ALA A 39 -29.10 0.15 10.04
N ALA A 40 -29.41 0.12 11.34
CA ALA A 40 -28.44 0.34 12.40
C ALA A 40 -27.32 -0.70 12.38
N VAL A 41 -27.63 -1.99 12.19
CA VAL A 41 -26.64 -3.06 12.09
C VAL A 41 -25.74 -2.87 10.87
N GLU A 42 -26.29 -2.52 9.72
CA GLU A 42 -25.53 -2.26 8.48
C GLU A 42 -24.57 -1.07 8.66
N ILE A 43 -25.06 0.06 9.18
CA ILE A 43 -24.24 1.23 9.50
C ILE A 43 -23.13 0.86 10.48
N GLN A 44 -23.46 0.17 11.57
CA GLN A 44 -22.48 -0.24 12.57
C GLN A 44 -21.41 -1.16 11.97
N ALA A 45 -21.79 -2.10 11.11
CA ALA A 45 -20.84 -2.99 10.43
C ALA A 45 -19.87 -2.19 9.56
N HIS A 46 -20.37 -1.25 8.75
CA HIS A 46 -19.54 -0.37 7.93
C HIS A 46 -18.59 0.49 8.78
N VAL A 47 -19.08 1.10 9.86
CA VAL A 47 -18.26 1.92 10.77
C VAL A 47 -17.18 1.07 11.44
N ARG A 48 -17.53 -0.11 11.98
CA ARG A 48 -16.56 -1.04 12.61
C ARG A 48 -15.48 -1.45 11.61
N SER A 49 -15.87 -1.78 10.38
CA SER A 49 -14.97 -2.17 9.31
C SER A 49 -14.02 -1.03 8.92
N PHE A 50 -14.55 0.19 8.78
CA PHE A 50 -13.76 1.39 8.49
C PHE A 50 -12.75 1.68 9.62
N LEU A 51 -13.18 1.67 10.88
CA LEU A 51 -12.31 1.91 12.02
C LEU A 51 -11.22 0.83 12.14
N CYS A 52 -11.55 -0.44 11.88
CA CYS A 52 -10.58 -1.53 11.88
C CYS A 52 -9.52 -1.34 10.79
N ARG A 53 -9.92 -1.08 9.54
CA ARG A 53 -8.98 -0.78 8.44
C ARG A 53 -8.09 0.42 8.77
N ARG A 54 -8.65 1.50 9.33
CA ARG A 54 -7.89 2.70 9.74
C ARG A 54 -6.92 2.43 10.89
N ARG A 55 -7.25 1.53 11.82
CA ARG A 55 -6.33 1.10 12.88
C ARG A 55 -5.18 0.28 12.30
N LEU A 56 -5.49 -0.71 11.47
CA LEU A 56 -4.49 -1.55 10.80
C LEU A 56 -3.52 -0.72 9.94
N GLN A 57 -4.03 0.23 9.15
CA GLN A 57 -3.19 1.12 8.34
C GLN A 57 -2.23 1.95 9.21
N ARG A 58 -2.71 2.47 10.35
CA ARG A 58 -1.85 3.23 11.28
C ARG A 58 -0.80 2.35 11.94
N GLU A 59 -1.16 1.14 12.31
CA GLU A 59 -0.23 0.17 12.89
C GLU A 59 0.86 -0.23 11.90
N ILE A 60 0.49 -0.55 10.65
CA ILE A 60 1.46 -0.84 9.59
C ILE A 60 2.40 0.36 9.36
N ARG A 61 1.87 1.59 9.31
CA ARG A 61 2.71 2.79 9.16
C ARG A 61 3.65 3.00 10.35
N ARG A 62 3.17 2.75 11.58
CA ARG A 62 3.99 2.80 12.79
C ARG A 62 5.14 1.79 12.73
N GLU A 63 4.88 0.54 12.34
CA GLU A 63 5.92 -0.48 12.19
C GLU A 63 6.96 -0.12 11.13
N ILE A 64 6.53 0.52 10.03
CA ILE A 64 7.45 1.03 9.00
C ILE A 64 8.32 2.17 9.57
N ASP A 65 7.72 3.10 10.31
CA ASP A 65 8.43 4.23 10.91
C ASP A 65 9.43 3.77 11.98
N GLU A 66 9.04 2.80 12.82
CA GLU A 66 9.92 2.16 13.80
C GLU A 66 11.07 1.42 13.12
N PHE A 67 10.78 0.70 12.02
CA PHE A 67 11.82 0.08 11.22
C PHE A 67 12.83 1.14 10.81
N PHE A 68 12.42 2.24 10.16
CA PHE A 68 13.33 3.27 9.68
C PHE A 68 14.10 3.99 10.79
N LYS A 69 13.47 4.31 11.92
CA LYS A 69 14.15 4.93 13.09
C LYS A 69 15.32 4.10 13.63
N ALA A 70 15.24 2.77 13.52
CA ALA A 70 16.33 1.89 13.94
C ALA A 70 17.56 1.94 13.00
N ASP A 71 17.45 2.52 11.79
CA ASP A 71 18.63 2.78 10.92
C ASP A 71 19.42 3.95 11.47
N ASP A 72 18.69 5.03 11.80
CA ASP A 72 19.27 6.32 12.14
C ASP A 72 20.14 6.20 13.40
N SER A 73 19.86 5.21 14.26
CA SER A 73 20.64 4.90 15.46
C SER A 73 21.86 3.99 15.23
N GLY A 74 22.13 3.55 13.99
CA GLY A 74 23.27 2.69 13.63
C GLY A 74 23.25 1.30 14.26
N SER A 75 22.11 0.87 14.80
CA SER A 75 22.04 -0.22 15.78
C SER A 75 21.91 -1.62 15.17
N SER A 76 21.66 -1.80 13.86
CA SER A 76 21.46 -3.14 13.29
C SER A 76 21.72 -3.22 11.78
N LYS A 77 22.56 -4.18 11.36
CA LYS A 77 22.66 -4.60 9.95
C LYS A 77 21.34 -5.25 9.54
N ARG A 78 20.61 -4.61 8.62
CA ARG A 78 19.29 -5.10 8.16
C ARG A 78 19.45 -6.13 7.06
N SER A 79 18.88 -7.31 7.27
CA SER A 79 18.82 -8.32 6.21
C SER A 79 17.99 -7.85 5.02
N ALA A 80 18.33 -8.33 3.82
CA ALA A 80 17.55 -8.12 2.59
C ALA A 80 16.06 -8.47 2.79
N LEU A 81 15.78 -9.56 3.51
CA LEU A 81 14.42 -10.02 3.79
C LEU A 81 13.64 -9.04 4.66
N CYS A 82 14.28 -8.39 5.64
CA CYS A 82 13.63 -7.37 6.46
C CYS A 82 13.27 -6.15 5.61
N ILE A 83 14.20 -5.66 4.78
CA ILE A 83 13.95 -4.55 3.86
C ILE A 83 12.79 -4.89 2.93
N PHE A 84 12.79 -6.08 2.34
CA PHE A 84 11.72 -6.56 1.45
C PHE A 84 10.35 -6.60 2.14
N LYS A 85 10.27 -7.13 3.36
CA LYS A 85 9.02 -7.16 4.13
C LYS A 85 8.51 -5.75 4.44
N THR A 86 9.38 -4.83 4.84
CA THR A 86 9.02 -3.44 5.09
C THR A 86 8.57 -2.74 3.81
N ALA A 87 9.30 -2.90 2.72
CA ALA A 87 8.95 -2.37 1.41
C ALA A 87 7.57 -2.86 0.97
N ARG A 88 7.24 -4.14 1.16
CA ARG A 88 5.91 -4.68 0.82
C ARG A 88 4.79 -4.00 1.60
N LYS A 89 5.00 -3.77 2.90
CA LYS A 89 4.04 -3.07 3.76
C LYS A 89 3.83 -1.63 3.28
N LEU A 90 4.92 -0.92 2.95
CA LEU A 90 4.86 0.45 2.45
C LEU A 90 4.11 0.51 1.12
N LEU A 91 4.54 -0.28 0.13
CA LEU A 91 3.95 -0.32 -1.21
C LEU A 91 2.46 -0.72 -1.19
N PHE A 92 2.04 -1.57 -0.24
CA PHE A 92 0.64 -1.95 -0.10
C PHE A 92 -0.27 -0.78 0.33
N LEU A 93 0.25 0.18 1.08
CA LEU A 93 -0.50 1.34 1.58
C LEU A 93 -0.05 2.66 0.96
N PHE A 94 0.77 2.60 -0.08
CA PHE A 94 1.55 3.72 -0.57
C PHE A 94 0.67 4.83 -1.12
N ARG A 95 0.98 6.06 -0.72
CA ARG A 95 0.36 7.27 -1.24
C ARG A 95 1.46 8.28 -1.52
N ILE A 96 1.67 8.58 -2.79
CA ILE A 96 2.76 9.45 -3.26
C ILE A 96 2.82 10.80 -2.52
N LYS A 97 1.66 11.38 -2.15
CA LYS A 97 1.56 12.66 -1.44
C LYS A 97 1.79 12.58 0.08
N GLU A 98 1.76 11.39 0.67
CA GLU A 98 1.84 11.21 2.13
C GLU A 98 3.09 10.40 2.57
N ASP A 99 3.75 9.72 1.63
CA ASP A 99 4.78 8.72 1.89
C ASP A 99 6.11 9.01 1.18
N ASP A 100 6.32 10.24 0.71
CA ASP A 100 7.56 10.72 0.09
C ASP A 100 8.78 10.48 1.01
N GLU A 101 8.71 10.91 2.27
CA GLU A 101 9.81 10.73 3.23
C GLU A 101 10.07 9.24 3.51
N ARG A 102 9.01 8.42 3.62
CA ARG A 102 9.15 6.97 3.84
C ARG A 102 9.74 6.28 2.62
N PHE A 103 9.39 6.73 1.42
CA PHE A 103 9.90 6.21 0.17
C PHE A 103 11.38 6.55 -0.01
N GLU A 104 11.77 7.79 0.30
CA GLU A 104 13.17 8.21 0.32
C GLU A 104 13.98 7.31 1.25
N LYS A 105 13.52 7.11 2.50
CA LYS A 105 14.17 6.22 3.47
C LYS A 105 14.26 4.80 2.94
N LEU A 106 13.20 4.27 2.32
CA LEU A 106 13.24 2.94 1.70
C LEU A 106 14.34 2.85 0.63
N CYS A 107 14.42 3.82 -0.28
CA CYS A 107 15.44 3.83 -1.34
C CYS A 107 16.85 3.86 -0.76
N ARG A 108 17.09 4.73 0.24
CA ARG A 108 18.37 4.78 0.97
C ARG A 108 18.71 3.43 1.62
N CYS A 109 17.74 2.78 2.27
CA CYS A 109 17.94 1.46 2.89
C CYS A 109 18.33 0.39 1.85
N ILE A 110 17.66 0.39 0.70
CA ILE A 110 17.95 -0.57 -0.38
C ILE A 110 19.36 -0.34 -0.91
N LEU A 111 19.74 0.90 -1.27
CA LEU A 111 21.08 1.19 -1.77
C LEU A 111 22.17 0.91 -0.74
N SER A 112 21.97 1.35 0.51
CA SER A 112 22.89 1.08 1.62
C SER A 112 23.14 -0.43 1.77
N SER A 113 22.09 -1.25 1.64
CA SER A 113 22.25 -2.70 1.67
C SER A 113 23.12 -3.23 0.54
N MET A 114 23.14 -2.61 -0.65
CA MET A 114 23.98 -3.02 -1.78
C MET A 114 25.45 -2.65 -1.60
N ASP A 115 25.73 -1.67 -0.73
CA ASP A 115 27.08 -1.17 -0.48
C ASP A 115 27.85 -1.94 0.59
N VAL A 116 27.15 -2.67 1.47
CA VAL A 116 27.77 -3.48 2.54
C VAL A 116 28.86 -4.40 1.98
N GLU A 117 30.07 -4.34 2.54
CA GLU A 117 31.17 -5.19 2.08
C GLU A 117 31.03 -6.63 2.57
N ASN A 118 31.44 -7.58 1.73
CA ASN A 118 31.67 -8.98 2.07
C ASN A 118 30.50 -9.75 2.70
N GLU A 119 29.26 -9.26 2.59
CA GLU A 119 28.05 -9.94 3.09
C GLU A 119 26.95 -10.07 2.03
N PRO A 120 27.10 -10.97 1.03
CA PRO A 120 26.17 -11.06 -0.10
C PRO A 120 24.71 -11.36 0.27
N LYS A 121 24.47 -11.97 1.44
CA LYS A 121 23.11 -12.28 1.93
C LYS A 121 22.37 -11.05 2.46
N VAL A 122 23.08 -9.96 2.74
CA VAL A 122 22.50 -8.69 3.20
C VAL A 122 22.07 -7.83 2.02
N TRP A 123 22.74 -7.98 0.87
CA TRP A 123 22.42 -7.26 -0.34
C TRP A 123 21.00 -7.54 -0.78
N TYR A 124 20.23 -6.47 -1.01
CA TYR A 124 18.83 -6.59 -1.38
C TYR A 124 18.60 -7.44 -2.64
N VAL A 125 19.54 -7.38 -3.60
CA VAL A 125 19.50 -8.18 -4.83
C VAL A 125 19.64 -9.69 -4.60
N SER A 126 20.13 -10.14 -3.44
CA SER A 126 20.21 -11.58 -3.13
C SER A 126 18.86 -12.29 -3.18
N LEU A 127 17.77 -11.55 -2.98
CA LEU A 127 16.40 -12.05 -3.09
C LEU A 127 16.01 -12.43 -4.52
N ALA A 128 16.67 -11.86 -5.54
CA ALA A 128 16.48 -12.24 -6.93
C ALA A 128 16.93 -13.69 -7.20
N LEU A 129 17.80 -14.24 -6.35
CA LEU A 129 18.31 -15.61 -6.45
C LEU A 129 17.48 -16.61 -5.64
N SER A 130 16.48 -16.15 -4.89
CA SER A 130 15.64 -16.99 -4.03
C SER A 130 14.44 -17.56 -4.80
N LYS A 131 14.36 -18.88 -4.93
CA LYS A 131 13.26 -19.57 -5.64
C LYS A 131 11.85 -19.11 -5.21
N ASP A 132 11.68 -18.81 -3.93
CA ASP A 132 10.37 -18.43 -3.37
C ASP A 132 10.07 -16.93 -3.52
N LEU A 133 11.12 -16.10 -3.60
CA LEU A 133 10.99 -14.65 -3.53
C LEU A 133 11.28 -13.93 -4.85
N THR A 134 11.96 -14.55 -5.83
CA THR A 134 12.38 -13.91 -7.08
C THR A 134 11.22 -13.18 -7.77
N LEU A 135 10.07 -13.84 -7.96
CA LEU A 135 8.94 -13.22 -8.67
C LEU A 135 8.33 -12.05 -7.90
N LEU A 136 8.21 -12.19 -6.58
CA LEU A 136 7.70 -11.13 -5.71
C LEU A 136 8.68 -9.95 -5.64
N TRP A 137 9.98 -10.23 -5.65
CA TRP A 137 11.04 -9.25 -5.68
C TRP A 137 11.08 -8.49 -7.01
N ILE A 138 10.95 -9.18 -8.15
CA ILE A 138 10.86 -8.53 -9.48
C ILE A 138 9.68 -7.57 -9.52
N LYS A 139 8.49 -8.02 -9.05
CA LYS A 139 7.32 -7.13 -8.96
C LYS A 139 7.61 -5.92 -8.08
N GLN A 140 8.14 -6.14 -6.88
CA GLN A 140 8.44 -5.05 -5.94
C GLN A 140 9.45 -4.05 -6.52
N ILE A 141 10.52 -4.51 -7.17
CA ILE A 141 11.50 -3.62 -7.79
C ILE A 141 10.86 -2.83 -8.92
N LYS A 142 10.01 -3.42 -9.75
CA LYS A 142 9.29 -2.66 -10.78
C LYS A 142 8.44 -1.54 -10.19
N ASP A 143 7.70 -1.84 -9.13
CA ASP A 143 6.87 -0.85 -8.43
C ASP A 143 7.75 0.27 -7.83
N VAL A 144 8.85 -0.07 -7.16
CA VAL A 144 9.81 0.90 -6.59
C VAL A 144 10.45 1.75 -7.68
N MET A 145 10.93 1.15 -8.77
CA MET A 145 11.55 1.86 -9.89
C MET A 145 10.55 2.81 -10.56
N TRP A 146 9.29 2.39 -10.69
CA TRP A 146 8.25 3.25 -11.23
C TRP A 146 8.00 4.46 -10.33
N TYR A 147 7.89 4.26 -9.01
CA TYR A 147 7.76 5.39 -8.07
C TYR A 147 8.97 6.33 -8.10
N CYS A 148 10.19 5.81 -8.28
CA CYS A 148 11.36 6.66 -8.51
C CYS A 148 11.15 7.58 -9.73
N CYS A 149 10.54 7.08 -10.81
CA CYS A 149 10.22 7.88 -11.99
C CYS A 149 9.15 8.93 -11.69
N GLU A 150 8.04 8.55 -11.05
CA GLU A 150 6.97 9.49 -10.68
C GLU A 150 7.47 10.62 -9.77
N PHE A 151 8.42 10.34 -8.86
CA PHE A 151 9.04 11.38 -8.05
C PHE A 151 10.00 12.26 -8.87
N LEU A 152 10.79 11.67 -9.78
CA LEU A 152 11.69 12.45 -10.64
C LEU A 152 10.94 13.53 -11.46
N GLU A 153 9.74 13.23 -11.96
CA GLU A 153 8.92 14.21 -12.69
C GLU A 153 8.49 15.42 -11.85
N GLN A 154 8.49 15.30 -10.52
CA GLN A 154 8.03 16.34 -9.60
C GLN A 154 9.17 17.19 -9.03
N LEU A 155 10.42 16.76 -9.20
CA LEU A 155 11.60 17.39 -8.60
C LEU A 155 12.21 18.43 -9.52
N LYS A 156 12.79 19.48 -8.93
CA LYS A 156 13.44 20.57 -9.67
C LYS A 156 14.94 20.59 -9.41
N PRO A 157 15.79 20.42 -10.43
CA PRO A 157 17.25 20.30 -10.23
C PRO A 157 17.89 21.55 -9.61
N GLU A 158 17.27 22.73 -9.73
CA GLU A 158 17.75 23.98 -9.14
C GLU A 158 17.60 24.03 -7.61
N ILE A 159 16.74 23.18 -7.05
CA ILE A 159 16.52 23.09 -5.61
C ILE A 159 17.51 22.07 -5.04
N LEU A 160 18.37 22.50 -4.11
CA LEU A 160 19.43 21.66 -3.54
C LEU A 160 18.89 20.36 -2.89
N GLN A 161 17.74 20.43 -2.23
CA GLN A 161 17.11 19.24 -1.64
C GLN A 161 16.65 18.26 -2.72
N ASP A 162 15.96 18.76 -3.74
CA ASP A 162 15.50 17.97 -4.88
C ASP A 162 16.66 17.37 -5.66
N SER A 163 17.78 18.09 -5.84
CA SER A 163 18.98 17.56 -6.48
C SER A 163 19.54 16.30 -5.79
N LYS A 164 19.48 16.25 -4.46
CA LYS A 164 19.85 15.05 -3.69
C LYS A 164 18.89 13.90 -3.92
N LEU A 165 17.59 14.19 -3.99
CA LEU A 165 16.54 13.19 -4.27
C LEU A 165 16.64 12.67 -5.71
N ILE A 166 16.91 13.54 -6.68
CA ILE A 166 17.17 13.18 -8.07
C ILE A 166 18.34 12.20 -8.12
N THR A 167 19.45 12.53 -7.47
CA THR A 167 20.62 11.63 -7.40
C THR A 167 20.27 10.28 -6.78
N LEU A 168 19.49 10.27 -5.70
CA LEU A 168 19.03 9.04 -5.04
C LEU A 168 18.20 8.17 -5.99
N TYR A 169 17.20 8.75 -6.65
CA TYR A 169 16.29 8.02 -7.53
C TYR A 169 16.95 7.57 -8.84
N LEU A 170 17.86 8.37 -9.41
CA LEU A 170 18.68 7.95 -10.54
C LEU A 170 19.63 6.80 -10.15
N THR A 171 20.24 6.87 -8.97
CA THR A 171 21.11 5.77 -8.48
C THR A 171 20.32 4.49 -8.29
N MET A 172 19.08 4.57 -7.79
CA MET A 172 18.16 3.44 -7.71
C MET A 172 17.89 2.83 -9.10
N LEU A 173 17.57 3.67 -10.09
CA LEU A 173 17.32 3.24 -11.47
C LEU A 173 18.53 2.54 -12.07
N VAL A 174 19.71 3.16 -12.01
CA VAL A 174 20.96 2.58 -12.53
C VAL A 174 21.28 1.26 -11.84
N THR A 175 21.19 1.22 -10.50
CA THR A 175 21.49 0.04 -9.71
C THR A 175 20.64 -1.16 -10.13
N PHE A 176 19.34 -1.02 -10.37
CA PHE A 176 18.48 -2.18 -10.69
C PHE A 176 18.25 -2.42 -12.18
N THR A 177 18.81 -1.58 -13.05
CA THR A 177 18.76 -1.77 -14.52
C THR A 177 20.09 -2.21 -15.13
N ASP A 178 21.19 -2.17 -14.38
CA ASP A 178 22.49 -2.66 -14.82
C ASP A 178 23.11 -3.65 -13.81
N THR A 179 23.35 -4.88 -14.28
CA THR A 179 23.96 -5.95 -13.48
C THR A 179 25.44 -5.70 -13.15
N SER A 180 26.11 -4.76 -13.83
CA SER A 180 27.49 -4.36 -13.51
C SER A 180 27.61 -3.80 -12.08
N THR A 181 26.53 -3.19 -11.59
CA THR A 181 26.42 -2.61 -10.25
C THR A 181 26.28 -3.69 -9.15
N TRP A 182 25.95 -4.93 -9.51
CA TRP A 182 25.68 -6.00 -8.56
C TRP A 182 26.95 -6.76 -8.19
N LYS A 183 27.50 -6.46 -7.01
CA LYS A 183 28.68 -7.14 -6.45
C LYS A 183 28.51 -8.66 -6.38
N ILE A 184 27.28 -9.17 -6.23
CA ILE A 184 26.96 -10.61 -6.18
C ILE A 184 27.28 -11.39 -7.45
N LEU A 185 27.39 -10.69 -8.57
CA LEU A 185 27.68 -11.30 -9.86
C LEU A 185 29.17 -11.37 -10.18
N ARG A 186 30.04 -10.81 -9.33
CA ARG A 186 31.49 -10.92 -9.50
C ARG A 186 31.99 -12.31 -9.09
N GLY A 187 33.02 -12.80 -9.77
CA GLY A 187 33.65 -14.09 -9.46
C GLY A 187 32.71 -15.28 -9.68
N LYS A 188 32.34 -15.99 -8.61
CA LYS A 188 31.49 -17.20 -8.69
C LYS A 188 30.07 -16.92 -9.18
N GLY A 189 29.61 -15.68 -9.08
CA GLY A 189 28.28 -15.26 -9.55
C GLY A 189 28.18 -14.96 -11.05
N GLU A 190 29.30 -14.95 -11.79
CA GLU A 190 29.33 -14.56 -13.21
C GLU A 190 28.46 -15.46 -14.08
N SER A 191 28.36 -16.75 -13.74
CA SER A 191 27.50 -17.70 -14.45
C SER A 191 26.00 -17.33 -14.39
N LEU A 192 25.59 -16.54 -13.39
CA LEU A 192 24.21 -16.07 -13.22
C LEU A 192 23.94 -14.77 -13.98
N ARG A 193 24.97 -14.09 -14.50
CA ARG A 193 24.85 -12.80 -15.19
C ARG A 193 23.87 -12.82 -16.36
N PRO A 194 23.82 -13.84 -17.24
CA PRO A 194 22.83 -13.87 -18.32
C PRO A 194 21.39 -13.85 -17.82
N ALA A 195 21.08 -14.63 -16.78
CA ALA A 195 19.75 -14.67 -16.18
C ALA A 195 19.40 -13.34 -15.50
N MET A 196 20.37 -12.72 -14.81
CA MET A 196 20.16 -11.42 -14.18
C MET A 196 19.99 -10.28 -15.19
N ASN A 197 20.72 -10.31 -16.32
CA ASN A 197 20.53 -9.37 -17.41
C ASN A 197 19.12 -9.45 -17.99
N HIS A 198 18.56 -10.65 -18.11
CA HIS A 198 17.17 -10.82 -18.52
C HIS A 198 16.19 -10.19 -17.52
N ILE A 199 16.48 -10.28 -16.22
CA ILE A 199 15.68 -9.59 -15.19
C ILE A 199 15.78 -8.07 -15.34
N CYS A 200 16.99 -7.51 -15.49
CA CYS A 200 17.17 -6.08 -15.73
C CYS A 200 16.46 -5.62 -17.01
N ALA A 201 16.55 -6.37 -18.10
CA ALA A 201 15.82 -6.09 -19.35
C ALA A 201 14.30 -6.12 -19.14
N ASN A 202 13.80 -7.03 -18.30
CA ASN A 202 12.37 -7.11 -17.97
C ASN A 202 11.90 -5.93 -17.10
N ILE A 203 12.74 -5.44 -16.19
CA ILE A 203 12.48 -4.24 -15.39
C ILE A 203 12.50 -3.01 -16.32
N MET A 204 13.54 -2.86 -17.14
CA MET A 204 13.66 -1.77 -18.11
C MET A 204 12.50 -1.75 -19.10
N GLY A 205 12.12 -2.91 -19.64
CA GLY A 205 10.97 -3.04 -20.54
C GLY A 205 9.65 -2.62 -19.88
N HIS A 206 9.46 -2.94 -18.59
CA HIS A 206 8.30 -2.49 -17.83
C HIS A 206 8.29 -0.96 -17.67
N LEU A 207 9.42 -0.35 -17.32
CA LEU A 207 9.55 1.10 -17.19
C LEU A 207 9.27 1.80 -18.53
N ASN A 208 9.85 1.29 -19.63
CA ASN A 208 9.64 1.85 -20.97
C ASN A 208 8.17 1.84 -21.38
N GLN A 209 7.43 0.77 -21.09
CA GLN A 209 6.00 0.67 -21.37
C GLN A 209 5.16 1.69 -20.58
N HIS A 210 5.65 2.14 -19.43
CA HIS A 210 4.95 3.10 -18.58
C HIS A 210 5.42 4.56 -18.78
N GLY A 211 6.32 4.83 -19.73
CA GLY A 211 6.71 6.21 -20.09
C GLY A 211 8.05 6.69 -19.52
N PHE A 212 8.94 5.78 -19.12
CA PHE A 212 10.26 6.09 -18.56
C PHE A 212 11.07 7.16 -19.32
N TYR A 213 11.11 7.09 -20.65
CA TYR A 213 11.89 8.05 -21.43
C TYR A 213 11.32 9.48 -21.39
N SER A 214 10.00 9.61 -21.24
CA SER A 214 9.37 10.92 -21.07
C SER A 214 9.75 11.56 -19.74
N VAL A 215 9.88 10.75 -18.68
CA VAL A 215 10.35 11.19 -17.36
C VAL A 215 11.79 11.71 -17.45
N LEU A 216 12.69 10.95 -18.08
CA LEU A 216 14.11 11.32 -18.15
C LEU A 216 14.37 12.58 -18.98
N GLN A 217 13.57 12.82 -20.03
CA GLN A 217 13.68 14.04 -20.84
C GLN A 217 13.39 15.32 -20.05
N VAL A 218 12.60 15.25 -18.97
CA VAL A 218 12.33 16.40 -18.08
C VAL A 218 13.55 16.73 -17.22
N CYS A 219 14.42 15.76 -16.94
CA CYS A 219 15.63 15.96 -16.16
C CYS A 219 16.82 16.49 -16.98
N ASP A 220 16.72 16.54 -18.31
CA ASP A 220 17.70 17.20 -19.18
C ASP A 220 17.32 18.69 -19.33
N PRO A 221 18.06 19.63 -18.72
CA PRO A 221 17.91 21.03 -19.06
C PRO A 221 18.44 21.20 -20.49
N ILE A 222 17.53 21.23 -21.47
CA ILE A 222 17.89 21.65 -22.83
C ILE A 222 18.50 23.06 -22.71
N PRO A 223 19.76 23.26 -23.12
CA PRO A 223 20.30 24.61 -23.23
C PRO A 223 19.60 25.27 -24.43
N ASN A 224 18.83 26.32 -24.18
CA ASN A 224 18.50 27.31 -25.20
C ASN A 224 19.72 28.21 -25.43
#